data_AF-A0A3C1BQF9-F1
#
_entry.id   AF-A0A3C1BQF9-F1
#
_cell.length_a   1.000
_cell.length_b   1.000
_cell.length_c   1.000
_cell.angle_alpha   90.00
_cell.angle_beta   90.00
_cell.angle_gamma   90.00
#
_symmetry.space_group_name_H-M   'P 1'
#
loop_
_entity.id
_entity.type
_entity.pdbx_description
1 polymer ?
#
loop_
_entity_poly.entity_id
_entity_poly.type
_entity_poly.pdbx_seq_one_letter_code
_entity_poly.pdbx_strand_id
1 'polypeptide(L)'
;MEKGNFCQSCHSDKKDFASSKHNVANFEKHMAEFAKAREEGNSCGACHMVHNSGYFLFDKSLGTDFETICKSCHSEGKVAEKTKIITSHPTNVKPKKEIDIYLLDGKIVCSTCHDVHGSVKGMVRNTGESNMCLACHADQKSVVYSEHNLSKLDYMTEKVRQTAEANPCYVCHMPHNFHKDNRLMWAFEQGRKSVFAFEMCGDCHKKDGYGYKKIPEITAHDKMFKIFPYREQYKDFLYDDGGKVSAEGSITCQTCHDPHVWKKGSTEAAYNVDGTDKDSFLKLEVKDKFCAVCHGDTTEELFSKYHDKAYREGRNKQIGESEVLRNLFIIQQNLQKLQGK
;
A
#
# COMPACT_ATOMS: atom_id res chain seq x y z
N MET A 1 -19.90 27.90 -36.08
CA MET A 1 -19.46 26.72 -35.32
C MET A 1 -20.02 26.86 -33.93
N GLU A 2 -20.94 25.98 -33.53
CA GLU A 2 -21.41 25.92 -32.15
C GLU A 2 -20.23 25.73 -31.19
N LYS A 3 -20.40 26.16 -29.94
CA LYS A 3 -19.38 26.29 -28.88
C LYS A 3 -18.74 24.95 -28.46
N GLY A 4 -18.01 24.32 -29.38
CA GLY A 4 -17.27 23.07 -29.22
C GLY A 4 -15.95 23.18 -29.96
N ASN A 5 -14.86 22.90 -29.25
CA ASN A 5 -13.48 23.16 -29.64
C ASN A 5 -13.12 22.52 -31.01
N PHE A 6 -12.48 23.26 -31.92
CA PHE A 6 -11.98 22.80 -33.23
C PHE A 6 -11.34 21.40 -33.17
N CYS A 7 -10.57 21.12 -32.11
CA CYS A 7 -9.91 19.83 -31.89
C CYS A 7 -10.89 18.64 -31.87
N GLN A 8 -12.09 18.80 -31.31
CA GLN A 8 -13.08 17.73 -31.18
C GLN A 8 -13.69 17.30 -32.52
N SER A 9 -13.60 18.13 -33.56
CA SER A 9 -14.05 17.77 -34.90
C SER A 9 -13.24 16.61 -35.50
N CYS A 10 -11.96 16.50 -35.13
CA CYS A 10 -11.07 15.41 -35.51
C CYS A 10 -10.93 14.35 -34.40
N HIS A 11 -10.99 14.76 -33.12
CA HIS A 11 -10.82 13.90 -31.95
C HIS A 11 -12.15 13.58 -31.27
N SER A 12 -13.03 12.89 -32.00
CA SER A 12 -14.37 12.52 -31.50
C SER A 12 -14.33 11.57 -30.30
N ASP A 13 -13.23 10.84 -30.12
CA ASP A 13 -12.94 10.00 -28.96
C ASP A 13 -12.72 10.82 -27.67
N LYS A 14 -12.53 12.14 -27.77
CA LYS A 14 -12.36 13.07 -26.64
C LYS A 14 -13.62 13.85 -26.29
N LYS A 15 -14.79 13.43 -26.78
CA LYS A 15 -16.09 14.09 -26.50
C LYS A 15 -16.37 14.21 -25.00
N ASP A 16 -15.95 13.24 -24.19
CA ASP A 16 -16.22 13.20 -22.74
C ASP A 16 -15.37 14.22 -21.96
N PHE A 17 -14.35 14.82 -22.58
CA PHE A 17 -13.49 15.83 -21.97
C PHE A 17 -14.27 17.06 -21.50
N ALA A 18 -15.40 17.38 -22.15
CA ALA A 18 -16.24 18.50 -21.74
C ALA A 18 -16.68 18.39 -20.26
N SER A 19 -16.92 17.16 -19.79
CA SER A 19 -17.30 16.85 -18.41
C SER A 19 -16.11 16.55 -17.50
N SER A 20 -14.88 16.51 -18.03
CA SER A 20 -13.67 16.27 -17.24
C SER A 20 -13.45 17.40 -16.22
N LYS A 21 -12.86 17.03 -15.08
CA LYS A 21 -12.38 17.98 -14.08
C LYS A 21 -11.15 18.78 -14.56
N HIS A 22 -10.46 18.32 -15.60
CA HIS A 22 -9.38 19.06 -16.26
C HIS A 22 -9.87 20.07 -17.30
N ASN A 23 -11.17 20.12 -17.61
CA ASN A 23 -11.70 21.21 -18.42
C ASN A 23 -11.67 22.51 -17.61
N VAL A 24 -10.93 23.52 -18.07
CA VAL A 24 -10.78 24.82 -17.41
C VAL A 24 -12.10 25.56 -17.15
N ALA A 25 -13.15 25.27 -17.92
CA ALA A 25 -14.49 25.77 -17.65
C ALA A 25 -15.03 25.28 -16.28
N ASN A 26 -14.61 24.09 -15.86
CA ASN A 26 -15.04 23.40 -14.65
C ASN A 26 -14.11 23.66 -13.44
N PHE A 27 -13.06 24.46 -13.58
CA PHE A 27 -12.13 24.76 -12.48
C PHE A 27 -12.83 25.56 -11.38
N GLU A 28 -12.69 25.13 -10.13
CA GLU A 28 -13.20 25.84 -8.96
C GLU A 28 -12.47 27.17 -8.71
N LYS A 29 -11.18 27.25 -9.03
CA LYS A 29 -10.34 28.44 -8.86
C LYS A 29 -10.09 29.09 -10.21
N HIS A 30 -10.52 30.34 -10.36
CA HIS A 30 -10.24 31.13 -11.55
C HIS A 30 -8.87 31.79 -11.43
N MET A 31 -7.89 31.25 -12.15
CA MET A 31 -6.55 31.83 -12.27
C MET A 31 -6.46 32.68 -13.54
N ALA A 32 -5.77 33.81 -13.46
CA ALA A 32 -5.59 34.71 -14.60
C ALA A 32 -4.97 34.01 -15.82
N GLU A 33 -4.07 33.04 -15.62
CA GLU A 33 -3.42 32.31 -16.72
C GLU A 33 -4.39 31.51 -17.60
N PHE A 34 -5.55 31.09 -17.06
CA PHE A 34 -6.56 30.34 -17.81
C PHE A 34 -7.80 31.18 -18.18
N ALA A 35 -7.85 32.46 -17.82
CA ALA A 35 -9.01 33.31 -18.06
C ALA A 35 -9.33 33.40 -19.56
N LYS A 36 -8.31 33.66 -20.38
CA LYS A 36 -8.43 33.72 -21.83
C LYS A 36 -8.90 32.39 -22.43
N ALA A 37 -8.29 31.28 -22.02
CA ALA A 37 -8.67 29.95 -22.51
C ALA A 37 -10.14 29.62 -22.18
N ARG A 38 -10.62 30.05 -21.00
CA ARG A 38 -12.01 29.90 -20.58
C ARG A 38 -12.96 30.78 -21.40
N GLU A 39 -12.63 32.04 -21.60
CA GLU A 39 -13.43 33.00 -22.39
C GLU A 39 -13.57 32.58 -23.84
N GLU A 40 -12.48 32.10 -24.44
CA GLU A 40 -12.43 31.64 -25.84
C GLU A 40 -13.00 30.22 -26.02
N GLY A 41 -13.37 29.53 -24.93
CA GLY A 41 -13.81 28.12 -24.98
C GLY A 41 -12.71 27.15 -25.44
N ASN A 42 -11.45 27.56 -25.34
CA ASN A 42 -10.28 26.79 -25.75
C ASN A 42 -9.79 25.86 -24.62
N SER A 43 -10.62 24.90 -24.22
CA SER A 43 -10.31 24.03 -23.09
C SER A 43 -9.12 23.09 -23.33
N CYS A 44 -8.84 22.72 -24.60
CA CYS A 44 -7.65 21.91 -24.91
C CYS A 44 -6.39 22.78 -24.93
N GLY A 45 -6.49 24.03 -25.40
CA GLY A 45 -5.39 24.99 -25.46
C GLY A 45 -4.85 25.42 -24.10
N ALA A 46 -5.62 25.20 -23.03
CA ALA A 46 -5.17 25.39 -21.67
C ALA A 46 -4.01 24.44 -21.28
N CYS A 47 -3.89 23.29 -21.93
CA CYS A 47 -2.83 22.32 -21.68
C CYS A 47 -1.95 22.08 -22.92
N HIS A 48 -2.57 22.07 -24.11
CA HIS A 48 -1.90 21.79 -25.37
C HIS A 48 -1.65 23.06 -26.17
N MET A 49 -0.38 23.35 -26.42
CA MET A 49 0.04 24.42 -27.32
C MET A 49 0.21 23.84 -28.74
N VAL A 50 -0.46 24.44 -29.71
CA VAL A 50 -0.35 24.00 -31.13
C VAL A 50 0.89 24.56 -31.82
N HIS A 51 1.52 25.60 -31.24
CA HIS A 51 2.74 26.21 -31.74
C HIS A 51 3.83 26.22 -30.66
N ASN A 52 5.07 25.94 -31.07
CA ASN A 52 6.25 25.91 -30.21
C ASN A 52 6.09 25.03 -28.95
N SER A 53 5.43 23.89 -29.09
CA SER A 53 5.20 22.96 -27.99
C SER A 53 6.32 21.95 -27.80
N GLY A 54 6.33 21.34 -26.63
CA GLY A 54 7.21 20.25 -26.23
C GLY A 54 6.51 18.90 -26.28
N TYR A 55 6.86 18.05 -25.32
CA TYR A 55 6.35 16.69 -25.22
C TYR A 55 4.82 16.68 -25.09
N PHE A 56 4.11 15.84 -25.86
CA PHE A 56 2.63 15.79 -25.93
C PHE A 56 1.93 17.14 -26.09
N LEU A 57 2.55 18.07 -26.83
CA LEU A 57 2.05 19.43 -27.04
C LEU A 57 1.99 20.30 -25.77
N PHE A 58 2.63 19.91 -24.66
CA PHE A 58 2.74 20.77 -23.47
C PHE A 58 3.76 21.90 -23.69
N ASP A 59 3.89 22.81 -22.72
CA ASP A 59 4.94 23.82 -22.73
C ASP A 59 6.33 23.17 -22.82
N LYS A 60 7.13 23.62 -23.80
CA LYS A 60 8.49 23.10 -24.05
C LYS A 60 9.42 23.24 -22.84
N SER A 61 9.19 24.22 -21.98
CA SER A 61 9.95 24.43 -20.75
C SER A 61 9.77 23.33 -19.71
N LEU A 62 8.70 22.52 -19.81
CA LEU A 62 8.44 21.40 -18.90
C LEU A 62 9.29 20.16 -19.22
N GLY A 63 9.97 20.13 -20.36
CA GLY A 63 10.80 19.00 -20.79
C GLY A 63 10.00 17.75 -21.12
N THR A 64 10.61 16.58 -20.96
CA THR A 64 10.02 15.26 -21.29
C THR A 64 9.66 14.43 -20.07
N ASP A 65 9.93 14.93 -18.86
CA ASP A 65 9.52 14.23 -17.64
C ASP A 65 8.01 14.41 -17.43
N PHE A 66 7.28 13.31 -17.57
CA PHE A 66 5.82 13.33 -17.48
C PHE A 66 5.33 13.76 -16.09
N GLU A 67 6.08 13.50 -15.03
CA GLU A 67 5.69 13.95 -13.69
C GLU A 67 5.76 15.47 -13.56
N THR A 68 6.78 16.09 -14.15
CA THR A 68 6.95 17.55 -14.15
C THR A 68 5.75 18.24 -14.80
N ILE A 69 5.17 17.65 -15.85
CA ILE A 69 3.94 18.17 -16.48
C ILE A 69 2.79 18.23 -15.47
N CYS A 70 2.51 17.13 -14.77
CA CYS A 70 1.42 17.09 -13.79
C CYS A 70 1.69 18.02 -12.59
N LYS A 71 2.93 18.01 -12.09
CA LYS A 71 3.36 18.83 -10.94
C LYS A 71 3.39 20.33 -11.26
N SER A 72 3.43 20.73 -12.53
CA SER A 72 3.33 22.15 -12.91
C SER A 72 2.01 22.80 -12.43
N CYS A 73 0.94 22.01 -12.33
CA CYS A 73 -0.37 22.41 -11.81
C CYS A 73 -0.68 21.81 -10.43
N HIS A 74 -0.28 20.57 -10.15
CA HIS A 74 -0.56 19.83 -8.92
C HIS A 74 0.54 20.00 -7.86
N SER A 75 0.92 21.25 -7.59
CA SER A 75 1.90 21.63 -6.57
C SER A 75 1.38 22.79 -5.72
N GLU A 76 2.08 23.06 -4.63
CA GLU A 76 1.79 24.20 -3.75
C GLU A 76 1.83 25.53 -4.52
N GLY A 77 0.85 26.40 -4.26
CA GLY A 77 0.70 27.69 -4.95
C GLY A 77 0.25 27.63 -6.42
N LYS A 78 -0.07 26.45 -6.97
CA LYS A 78 -0.52 26.27 -8.37
C LYS A 78 -2.04 26.11 -8.48
N VAL A 79 -2.56 26.04 -9.72
CA VAL A 79 -4.01 25.98 -10.00
C VAL A 79 -4.71 24.78 -9.35
N ALA A 80 -4.03 23.64 -9.25
CA ALA A 80 -4.56 22.38 -8.71
C ALA A 80 -3.94 22.03 -7.34
N GLU A 81 -3.60 23.05 -6.54
CA GLU A 81 -2.99 22.88 -5.22
C GLU A 81 -3.81 21.99 -4.25
N LYS A 82 -5.15 22.05 -4.31
CA LYS A 82 -6.03 21.20 -3.48
C LYS A 82 -5.82 19.69 -3.73
N THR A 83 -5.28 19.35 -4.90
CA THR A 83 -4.99 17.98 -5.30
C THR A 83 -3.49 17.81 -5.57
N LYS A 84 -2.63 18.57 -4.86
CA LYS A 84 -1.18 18.47 -4.95
C LYS A 84 -0.71 17.05 -4.66
N ILE A 85 0.22 16.54 -5.46
CA ILE A 85 0.58 15.12 -5.44
C ILE A 85 1.82 14.90 -4.58
N ILE A 86 1.67 14.12 -3.50
CA ILE A 86 2.78 13.53 -2.75
C ILE A 86 2.52 12.04 -2.68
N THR A 87 3.41 11.23 -3.25
CA THR A 87 3.30 9.77 -3.21
C THR A 87 4.63 9.11 -2.91
N SER A 88 4.56 7.90 -2.35
CA SER A 88 5.64 6.97 -2.04
C SER A 88 5.51 5.69 -2.87
N HIS A 89 4.46 5.61 -3.70
CA HIS A 89 4.40 4.63 -4.76
C HIS A 89 5.51 4.93 -5.78
N PRO A 90 6.29 3.93 -6.21
CA PRO A 90 7.27 4.12 -7.26
C PRO A 90 6.64 4.63 -8.57
N THR A 91 7.14 5.74 -9.10
CA THR A 91 6.76 6.32 -10.40
C THR A 91 8.00 6.46 -11.29
N ASN A 92 7.80 6.59 -12.59
CA ASN A 92 8.86 6.62 -13.61
C ASN A 92 9.74 5.34 -13.60
N VAL A 93 9.16 4.22 -13.15
CA VAL A 93 9.80 2.90 -13.12
C VAL A 93 9.05 1.91 -14.01
N LYS A 94 9.76 0.90 -14.52
CA LYS A 94 9.12 -0.20 -15.25
C LYS A 94 8.47 -1.17 -14.26
N PRO A 95 7.27 -1.69 -14.54
CA PRO A 95 6.69 -2.74 -13.72
C PRO A 95 7.57 -4.01 -13.76
N LYS A 96 7.56 -4.78 -12.67
CA LYS A 96 8.34 -6.02 -12.55
C LYS A 96 7.75 -7.18 -13.36
N LYS A 97 6.46 -7.10 -13.67
CA LYS A 97 5.70 -8.08 -14.44
C LYS A 97 5.12 -7.36 -15.64
N GLU A 98 4.91 -8.09 -16.73
CA GLU A 98 4.12 -7.60 -17.86
C GLU A 98 2.65 -7.51 -17.43
N ILE A 99 2.03 -6.36 -17.67
CA ILE A 99 0.71 -6.02 -17.18
C ILE A 99 0.00 -5.27 -18.29
N ASP A 100 -1.23 -5.66 -18.58
CA ASP A 100 -2.08 -5.00 -19.58
C ASP A 100 -2.69 -3.71 -18.98
N ILE A 101 -1.87 -2.65 -18.95
CA ILE A 101 -2.25 -1.33 -18.49
C ILE A 101 -1.51 -0.26 -19.29
N TYR A 102 -2.04 0.95 -19.33
CA TYR A 102 -1.36 2.08 -19.95
C TYR A 102 -0.01 2.37 -19.25
N LEU A 103 1.07 2.28 -20.02
CA LEU A 103 2.41 2.66 -19.60
C LEU A 103 2.98 3.67 -20.59
N LEU A 104 3.65 4.70 -20.08
CA LEU A 104 4.35 5.65 -20.93
C LEU A 104 5.81 5.21 -21.05
N ASP A 105 6.26 4.89 -22.25
CA ASP A 105 7.61 4.36 -22.52
C ASP A 105 7.94 3.12 -21.66
N GLY A 106 6.92 2.29 -21.41
CA GLY A 106 7.00 1.10 -20.56
C GLY A 106 7.10 1.39 -19.06
N LYS A 107 6.88 2.64 -18.63
CA LYS A 107 6.97 3.05 -17.24
C LYS A 107 5.61 3.43 -16.66
N ILE A 108 5.50 3.23 -15.34
CA ILE A 108 4.37 3.68 -14.53
C ILE A 108 4.48 5.19 -14.35
N VAL A 109 3.45 5.92 -14.76
CA VAL A 109 3.35 7.38 -14.63
C VAL A 109 1.96 7.78 -14.11
N CYS A 110 1.72 9.07 -13.86
CA CYS A 110 0.41 9.55 -13.38
C CYS A 110 -0.74 9.09 -14.30
N SER A 111 -0.51 9.08 -15.62
CA SER A 111 -1.49 8.67 -16.61
C SER A 111 -1.69 7.16 -16.74
N THR A 112 -0.89 6.34 -16.04
CA THR A 112 -1.15 4.91 -15.85
C THR A 112 -2.40 4.69 -15.00
N CYS A 113 -2.55 5.47 -13.92
CA CYS A 113 -3.72 5.41 -13.07
C CYS A 113 -4.84 6.34 -13.53
N HIS A 114 -4.49 7.53 -14.04
CA HIS A 114 -5.46 8.57 -14.40
C HIS A 114 -5.63 8.74 -15.91
N ASP A 115 -6.87 8.84 -16.38
CA ASP A 115 -7.21 9.36 -17.70
C ASP A 115 -7.63 10.82 -17.59
N VAL A 116 -6.70 11.73 -17.84
CA VAL A 116 -6.93 13.18 -17.74
C VAL A 116 -8.03 13.70 -18.66
N HIS A 117 -8.37 12.95 -19.72
CA HIS A 117 -9.46 13.27 -20.63
C HIS A 117 -10.81 12.70 -20.18
N GLY A 118 -10.81 11.76 -19.24
CA GLY A 118 -12.01 11.07 -18.77
C GLY A 118 -12.90 11.95 -17.90
N SER A 119 -14.19 11.60 -17.86
CA SER A 119 -15.23 12.28 -17.07
C SER A 119 -15.51 11.61 -15.72
N VAL A 120 -14.92 10.44 -15.47
CA VAL A 120 -15.12 9.69 -14.22
C VAL A 120 -14.54 10.44 -13.02
N LYS A 121 -15.16 10.30 -11.85
CA LYS A 121 -14.71 10.93 -10.61
C LYS A 121 -13.25 10.53 -10.31
N GLY A 122 -12.39 11.52 -10.09
CA GLY A 122 -10.96 11.29 -9.86
C GLY A 122 -10.18 10.81 -11.10
N MET A 123 -10.85 10.65 -12.25
CA MET A 123 -10.24 10.25 -13.52
C MET A 123 -9.49 8.92 -13.46
N VAL A 124 -9.81 8.06 -12.51
CA VAL A 124 -9.14 6.75 -12.40
C VAL A 124 -9.58 5.88 -13.57
N ARG A 125 -8.61 5.30 -14.31
CA ARG A 125 -8.91 4.42 -15.45
C ARG A 125 -9.65 3.17 -14.98
N ASN A 126 -10.48 2.65 -15.86
CA ASN A 126 -11.05 1.32 -15.70
C ASN A 126 -10.11 0.28 -16.31
N THR A 127 -9.67 -0.69 -15.51
CA THR A 127 -8.81 -1.81 -15.95
C THR A 127 -9.56 -3.12 -16.12
N GLY A 128 -10.89 -3.13 -15.94
CA GLY A 128 -11.70 -4.36 -15.91
C GLY A 128 -11.61 -5.13 -14.59
N GLU A 129 -10.70 -4.76 -13.69
CA GLU A 129 -10.64 -5.27 -12.32
C GLU A 129 -11.60 -4.51 -11.38
N SER A 130 -11.89 -5.10 -10.22
CA SER A 130 -12.74 -4.46 -9.21
C SER A 130 -12.16 -3.15 -8.68
N ASN A 131 -10.85 -2.96 -8.78
CA ASN A 131 -10.20 -1.66 -8.67
C ASN A 131 -8.87 -1.65 -9.45
N MET A 132 -8.37 -0.44 -9.73
CA MET A 132 -7.12 -0.20 -10.47
C MET A 132 -5.90 -0.94 -9.91
N CYS A 133 -5.76 -0.99 -8.58
CA CYS A 133 -4.58 -1.53 -7.92
C CYS A 133 -4.37 -3.02 -8.25
N LEU A 134 -5.47 -3.75 -8.43
CA LEU A 134 -5.46 -5.19 -8.71
C LEU A 134 -5.01 -5.55 -10.13
N ALA A 135 -4.94 -4.57 -11.05
CA ALA A 135 -4.31 -4.79 -12.36
C ALA A 135 -2.84 -5.20 -12.19
N CYS A 136 -2.15 -4.68 -11.17
CA CYS A 136 -0.76 -4.99 -10.86
C CYS A 136 -0.61 -5.90 -9.62
N HIS A 137 -1.45 -5.70 -8.61
CA HIS A 137 -1.38 -6.35 -7.30
C HIS A 137 -2.43 -7.47 -7.14
N ALA A 138 -2.58 -8.30 -8.17
CA ALA A 138 -3.55 -9.41 -8.19
C ALA A 138 -3.39 -10.38 -7.00
N ASP A 139 -2.16 -10.57 -6.53
CA ASP A 139 -1.85 -11.42 -5.36
C ASP A 139 -2.52 -10.92 -4.06
N GLN A 140 -2.95 -9.65 -4.01
CA GLN A 140 -3.61 -9.04 -2.86
C GLN A 140 -5.14 -9.03 -2.95
N LYS A 141 -5.70 -9.62 -4.02
CA LYS A 141 -7.15 -9.64 -4.28
C LYS A 141 -7.95 -10.30 -3.16
N SER A 142 -7.35 -11.23 -2.42
CA SER A 142 -8.00 -11.94 -1.31
C SER A 142 -8.41 -11.04 -0.15
N VAL A 143 -7.88 -9.81 -0.05
CA VAL A 143 -8.22 -8.90 1.06
C VAL A 143 -9.72 -8.65 1.13
N VAL A 144 -10.40 -8.68 -0.02
CA VAL A 144 -11.85 -8.49 -0.13
C VAL A 144 -12.65 -9.53 0.65
N TYR A 145 -12.08 -10.72 0.88
CA TYR A 145 -12.68 -11.86 1.58
C TYR A 145 -12.26 -11.95 3.05
N SER A 146 -11.59 -10.92 3.57
CA SER A 146 -11.04 -10.91 4.93
C SER A 146 -11.64 -9.80 5.80
N GLU A 147 -11.39 -9.86 7.10
CA GLU A 147 -11.77 -8.80 8.04
C GLU A 147 -11.06 -7.46 7.78
N HIS A 148 -9.96 -7.42 7.02
CA HIS A 148 -9.35 -6.17 6.57
C HIS A 148 -10.11 -5.52 5.40
N ASN A 149 -11.18 -6.14 4.89
CA ASN A 149 -12.20 -5.42 4.15
C ASN A 149 -13.17 -4.74 5.14
N LEU A 150 -12.79 -3.55 5.62
CA LEU A 150 -13.55 -2.84 6.66
C LEU A 150 -15.00 -2.49 6.28
N SER A 151 -15.38 -2.58 4.99
CA SER A 151 -16.77 -2.45 4.57
C SER A 151 -17.68 -3.57 5.10
N LYS A 152 -17.09 -4.71 5.49
CA LYS A 152 -17.80 -5.92 5.93
C LYS A 152 -17.88 -6.07 7.44
N LEU A 153 -17.30 -5.14 8.18
CA LEU A 153 -17.29 -5.16 9.64
C LEU A 153 -18.48 -4.37 10.20
N ASP A 154 -19.25 -5.01 11.09
CA ASP A 154 -20.50 -4.46 11.61
C ASP A 154 -20.31 -3.24 12.53
N TYR A 155 -19.16 -3.16 13.17
CA TYR A 155 -18.80 -2.17 14.18
C TYR A 155 -18.04 -0.97 13.61
N MET A 156 -17.87 -0.90 12.28
CA MET A 156 -17.22 0.22 11.62
C MET A 156 -18.17 1.40 11.46
N THR A 157 -17.62 2.61 11.60
CA THR A 157 -18.37 3.84 11.33
C THR A 157 -18.77 3.91 9.85
N GLU A 158 -19.86 4.62 9.57
CA GLU A 158 -20.37 4.81 8.21
C GLU A 158 -19.30 5.37 7.25
N LYS A 159 -18.54 6.36 7.71
CA LYS A 159 -17.46 6.98 6.91
C LYS A 159 -16.38 5.98 6.50
N VAL A 160 -15.98 5.08 7.42
CA VAL A 160 -14.97 4.05 7.14
C VAL A 160 -15.52 3.02 6.16
N ARG A 161 -16.77 2.57 6.36
CA ARG A 161 -17.41 1.62 5.45
C ARG A 161 -17.51 2.18 4.03
N GLN A 162 -18.01 3.41 3.86
CA GLN A 162 -18.08 4.07 2.55
C GLN A 162 -16.71 4.20 1.87
N THR A 163 -15.65 4.46 2.64
CA THR A 163 -14.28 4.53 2.12
C THR A 163 -13.82 3.15 1.62
N ALA A 164 -14.05 2.10 2.41
CA ALA A 164 -13.70 0.72 2.05
C ALA A 164 -14.58 0.13 0.94
N GLU A 165 -15.84 0.56 0.81
CA GLU A 165 -16.73 0.18 -0.29
C GLU A 165 -16.26 0.77 -1.63
N ALA A 166 -15.76 2.00 -1.62
CA ALA A 166 -15.18 2.61 -2.81
C ALA A 166 -13.91 1.87 -3.27
N ASN A 167 -13.05 1.48 -2.33
CA ASN A 167 -11.95 0.55 -2.54
C ASN A 167 -11.47 0.02 -1.17
N PRO A 168 -11.41 -1.30 -0.94
CA PRO A 168 -11.00 -1.86 0.34
C PRO A 168 -9.57 -1.47 0.74
N CYS A 169 -8.73 -1.10 -0.23
CA CYS A 169 -7.37 -0.65 0.04
C CYS A 169 -7.32 0.77 0.66
N TYR A 170 -8.31 1.65 0.42
CA TYR A 170 -8.19 3.09 0.72
C TYR A 170 -8.15 3.45 2.20
N VAL A 171 -8.62 2.56 3.08
CA VAL A 171 -8.52 2.81 4.52
C VAL A 171 -7.08 2.71 5.01
N CYS A 172 -6.28 1.83 4.40
CA CYS A 172 -4.88 1.59 4.80
C CYS A 172 -3.88 2.22 3.84
N HIS A 173 -4.19 2.23 2.53
CA HIS A 173 -3.35 2.71 1.45
C HIS A 173 -4.00 3.89 0.74
N MET A 174 -3.44 5.08 0.93
CA MET A 174 -3.83 6.30 0.26
C MET A 174 -2.83 6.61 -0.87
N PRO A 175 -3.23 6.54 -2.16
CA PRO A 175 -2.30 6.62 -3.30
C PRO A 175 -1.43 7.88 -3.36
N HIS A 176 -1.94 9.00 -2.86
CA HIS A 176 -1.22 10.27 -2.80
C HIS A 176 -1.82 11.21 -1.74
N ASN A 177 -1.14 12.31 -1.46
CA ASN A 177 -1.55 13.43 -0.59
C ASN A 177 -1.43 13.12 0.90
N PHE A 178 -0.33 12.45 1.26
CA PHE A 178 0.05 12.12 2.63
C PHE A 178 1.31 12.88 3.08
N HIS A 179 1.72 12.64 4.31
CA HIS A 179 2.98 13.16 4.87
C HIS A 179 4.21 12.70 4.08
N LYS A 180 5.15 13.60 3.82
CA LYS A 180 6.34 13.37 2.96
C LYS A 180 7.19 12.14 3.28
N ASP A 181 7.17 11.66 4.52
CA ASP A 181 7.97 10.51 4.98
C ASP A 181 7.18 9.19 4.98
N ASN A 182 5.95 9.21 4.46
CA ASN A 182 5.07 8.06 4.41
C ASN A 182 5.64 6.96 3.49
N ARG A 183 5.48 5.71 3.91
CA ARG A 183 5.96 4.51 3.22
C ARG A 183 4.77 3.63 2.87
N LEU A 184 4.86 2.87 1.77
CA LEU A 184 3.82 1.93 1.36
C LEU A 184 2.42 2.57 1.21
N MET A 185 2.37 3.87 0.87
CA MET A 185 1.13 4.64 0.79
C MET A 185 0.30 4.65 2.09
N TRP A 186 0.89 4.46 3.26
CA TRP A 186 0.15 4.33 4.53
C TRP A 186 -0.74 5.54 4.83
N ALA A 187 -2.03 5.33 5.10
CA ALA A 187 -3.01 6.42 5.20
C ALA A 187 -2.94 7.22 6.50
N PHE A 188 -2.25 6.71 7.53
CA PHE A 188 -2.22 7.30 8.87
C PHE A 188 -0.96 8.13 9.11
N GLU A 189 -1.08 9.14 9.98
CA GLU A 189 0.06 9.96 10.38
C GLU A 189 1.02 9.14 11.24
N GLN A 190 2.27 9.00 10.79
CA GLN A 190 3.29 8.27 11.54
C GLN A 190 3.80 9.14 12.69
N GLY A 191 3.35 8.83 13.90
CA GLY A 191 3.79 9.49 15.11
C GLY A 191 5.14 9.00 15.60
N ARG A 192 6.18 8.91 14.73
CA ARG A 192 7.63 8.56 14.88
C ARG A 192 8.16 8.04 16.25
N LYS A 193 7.37 7.33 17.05
CA LYS A 193 7.72 6.89 18.42
C LYS A 193 8.27 5.48 18.40
N SER A 194 7.99 4.73 17.33
CA SER A 194 8.46 3.37 17.09
C SER A 194 8.82 3.16 15.62
N VAL A 195 9.34 1.98 15.29
CA VAL A 195 9.69 1.65 13.90
C VAL A 195 8.41 1.36 13.11
N PHE A 196 8.36 1.85 11.86
CA PHE A 196 7.13 1.87 11.06
C PHE A 196 6.52 0.47 10.86
N ALA A 197 7.35 -0.58 10.82
CA ALA A 197 6.90 -1.97 10.70
C ALA A 197 5.95 -2.43 11.83
N PHE A 198 6.03 -1.84 13.03
CA PHE A 198 5.06 -2.10 14.10
C PHE A 198 3.95 -1.05 14.14
N GLU A 199 4.26 0.22 13.83
CA GLU A 199 3.28 1.31 13.82
C GLU A 199 2.11 1.02 12.88
N MET A 200 2.36 0.46 11.69
CA MET A 200 1.30 0.15 10.74
C MET A 200 0.21 -0.77 11.32
N CYS A 201 0.57 -1.71 12.21
CA CYS A 201 -0.41 -2.55 12.87
C CYS A 201 -1.03 -1.80 14.06
N GLY A 202 -0.20 -1.11 14.84
CA GLY A 202 -0.61 -0.39 16.04
C GLY A 202 -1.54 0.80 15.79
N ASP A 203 -1.50 1.42 14.61
CA ASP A 203 -2.38 2.52 14.23
C ASP A 203 -3.85 2.12 14.25
N CYS A 204 -4.15 0.86 13.91
CA CYS A 204 -5.49 0.29 13.95
C CYS A 204 -5.70 -0.58 15.20
N HIS A 205 -4.76 -1.45 15.52
CA HIS A 205 -4.86 -2.42 16.62
C HIS A 205 -4.49 -1.77 17.96
N LYS A 206 -5.27 -0.77 18.37
CA LYS A 206 -5.17 -0.04 19.63
C LYS A 206 -6.57 0.28 20.18
N LYS A 207 -6.65 0.72 21.44
CA LYS A 207 -7.92 0.92 22.16
C LYS A 207 -8.90 1.86 21.46
N ASP A 208 -8.39 2.88 20.77
CA ASP A 208 -9.14 3.91 20.04
C ASP A 208 -9.03 3.76 18.50
N GLY A 209 -8.45 2.65 18.02
CA GLY A 209 -8.26 2.38 16.59
C GLY A 209 -9.34 1.45 16.02
N TYR A 210 -9.31 1.24 14.69
CA TYR A 210 -10.30 0.39 14.01
C TYR A 210 -10.24 -1.08 14.42
N GLY A 211 -9.06 -1.57 14.82
CA GLY A 211 -8.81 -2.94 15.26
C GLY A 211 -8.91 -3.13 16.77
N TYR A 212 -9.63 -2.28 17.51
CA TYR A 212 -9.68 -2.30 18.98
C TYR A 212 -10.14 -3.63 19.59
N LYS A 213 -10.87 -4.46 18.83
CA LYS A 213 -11.30 -5.80 19.27
C LYS A 213 -10.15 -6.82 19.29
N LYS A 214 -9.04 -6.56 18.61
CA LYS A 214 -7.90 -7.48 18.44
C LYS A 214 -6.57 -6.75 18.66
N ILE A 215 -6.30 -6.33 19.89
CA ILE A 215 -5.05 -5.61 20.23
C ILE A 215 -3.98 -6.62 20.66
N PRO A 216 -2.83 -6.71 19.97
CA PRO A 216 -1.71 -7.55 20.42
C PRO A 216 -1.15 -7.02 21.76
N GLU A 217 -1.10 -7.87 22.79
CA GLU A 217 -0.54 -7.48 24.09
C GLU A 217 0.99 -7.54 24.16
N ILE A 218 1.63 -8.33 23.30
CA ILE A 218 3.09 -8.48 23.26
C ILE A 218 3.56 -8.53 21.79
N THR A 219 4.66 -7.84 21.55
CA THR A 219 5.52 -7.97 20.37
C THR A 219 6.91 -8.36 20.84
N ALA A 220 7.36 -9.58 20.51
CA ALA A 220 8.69 -10.08 20.88
C ALA A 220 9.50 -10.50 19.64
N HIS A 221 10.81 -10.68 19.80
CA HIS A 221 11.82 -11.02 18.77
C HIS A 221 12.40 -9.87 17.93
N ASP A 222 12.11 -8.61 18.29
CA ASP A 222 12.64 -7.42 17.62
C ASP A 222 14.17 -7.24 17.79
N LYS A 223 14.73 -7.58 18.95
CA LYS A 223 16.17 -7.36 19.24
C LYS A 223 17.09 -8.54 18.88
N MET A 224 16.58 -9.77 18.95
CA MET A 224 17.40 -10.99 18.82
C MET A 224 17.99 -11.15 17.41
N PHE A 225 17.28 -10.70 16.37
CA PHE A 225 17.70 -10.90 14.99
C PHE A 225 18.76 -9.91 14.52
N LYS A 226 19.07 -8.85 15.28
CA LYS A 226 20.18 -7.94 14.97
C LYS A 226 21.56 -8.62 15.07
N ILE A 227 21.66 -9.73 15.81
CA ILE A 227 22.90 -10.48 16.02
C ILE A 227 22.85 -11.90 15.42
N PHE A 228 21.81 -12.23 14.67
CA PHE A 228 21.67 -13.55 14.06
C PHE A 228 22.70 -13.75 12.93
N PRO A 229 23.42 -14.89 12.85
CA PRO A 229 24.50 -15.06 11.87
C PRO A 229 24.04 -15.41 10.44
N TYR A 230 22.85 -16.00 10.24
CA TYR A 230 22.37 -16.45 8.90
C TYR A 230 21.33 -15.52 8.28
N ARG A 231 21.40 -14.22 8.59
CA ARG A 231 20.35 -13.25 8.21
C ARG A 231 20.07 -13.22 6.71
N GLU A 232 21.10 -13.33 5.88
CA GLU A 232 20.94 -13.38 4.42
C GLU A 232 20.10 -14.56 3.94
N GLN A 233 20.27 -15.74 4.55
CA GLN A 233 19.52 -16.94 4.18
C GLN A 233 18.03 -16.83 4.52
N TYR A 234 17.70 -16.04 5.55
CA TYR A 234 16.34 -15.89 6.07
C TYR A 234 15.76 -14.49 5.88
N LYS A 235 16.37 -13.67 5.02
CA LYS A 235 15.99 -12.26 4.84
C LYS A 235 14.53 -12.08 4.46
N ASP A 236 13.94 -13.02 3.73
CA ASP A 236 12.53 -13.00 3.30
C ASP A 236 11.52 -13.05 4.47
N PHE A 237 11.99 -13.37 5.68
CA PHE A 237 11.20 -13.36 6.92
C PHE A 237 11.53 -12.18 7.84
N LEU A 238 12.43 -11.30 7.45
CA LEU A 238 12.90 -10.18 8.26
C LEU A 238 12.51 -8.85 7.61
N TYR A 239 12.06 -7.91 8.42
CA TYR A 239 11.58 -6.61 7.96
C TYR A 239 12.39 -5.49 8.61
N ASP A 240 12.86 -4.55 7.80
CA ASP A 240 13.54 -3.34 8.27
C ASP A 240 12.56 -2.40 8.98
N ASP A 241 13.09 -1.33 9.57
CA ASP A 241 12.28 -0.31 10.25
C ASP A 241 11.25 0.36 9.31
N GLY A 242 11.39 0.19 8.00
CA GLY A 242 10.48 0.64 6.96
C GLY A 242 9.44 -0.37 6.49
N GLY A 243 9.38 -1.55 7.10
CA GLY A 243 8.47 -2.62 6.69
C GLY A 243 8.84 -3.27 5.37
N LYS A 244 10.10 -3.14 4.91
CA LYS A 244 10.63 -3.83 3.72
C LYS A 244 11.43 -5.04 4.12
N VAL A 245 11.37 -6.07 3.28
CA VAL A 245 12.21 -7.28 3.42
C VAL A 245 13.69 -6.90 3.37
N SER A 246 14.46 -7.30 4.37
CA SER A 246 15.88 -6.96 4.50
C SER A 246 16.57 -7.90 5.49
N ALA A 247 17.80 -8.31 5.18
CA ALA A 247 18.61 -9.12 6.09
C ALA A 247 18.92 -8.35 7.38
N GLU A 248 19.08 -7.03 7.29
CA GLU A 248 19.26 -6.09 8.41
C GLU A 248 18.00 -5.87 9.23
N GLY A 249 16.87 -6.42 8.78
CA GLY A 249 15.59 -6.40 9.46
C GLY A 249 15.51 -7.28 10.71
N SER A 250 14.32 -7.30 11.31
CA SER A 250 13.97 -8.09 12.49
C SER A 250 12.62 -8.76 12.30
N ILE A 251 12.22 -9.63 13.24
CA ILE A 251 10.87 -10.21 13.25
C ILE A 251 9.87 -9.12 13.63
N THR A 252 8.92 -8.87 12.73
CA THR A 252 7.78 -7.97 12.93
C THR A 252 6.47 -8.75 12.77
N CYS A 253 5.32 -8.09 12.97
CA CYS A 253 4.00 -8.69 12.74
C CYS A 253 3.88 -9.30 11.34
N GLN A 254 4.46 -8.64 10.33
CA GLN A 254 4.47 -9.06 8.93
C GLN A 254 5.23 -10.38 8.71
N THR A 255 6.06 -10.80 9.67
CA THR A 255 6.76 -12.09 9.62
C THR A 255 5.78 -13.25 9.68
N CYS A 256 4.76 -13.15 10.54
CA CYS A 256 3.78 -14.20 10.75
C CYS A 256 2.46 -13.91 10.02
N HIS A 257 2.09 -12.63 9.87
CA HIS A 257 0.81 -12.24 9.28
C HIS A 257 0.97 -11.61 7.89
N ASP A 258 0.05 -11.95 6.99
CA ASP A 258 -0.20 -11.22 5.75
C ASP A 258 -1.59 -10.56 5.83
N PRO A 259 -1.67 -9.23 6.02
CA PRO A 259 -2.95 -8.56 6.22
C PRO A 259 -3.90 -8.68 5.03
N HIS A 260 -3.44 -9.12 3.85
CA HIS A 260 -4.29 -9.26 2.67
C HIS A 260 -4.89 -10.67 2.51
N VAL A 261 -4.39 -11.66 3.24
CA VAL A 261 -4.73 -13.07 3.02
C VAL A 261 -5.23 -13.69 4.31
N TRP A 262 -6.55 -13.79 4.49
CA TRP A 262 -7.13 -14.43 5.69
C TRP A 262 -6.61 -15.86 5.89
N LYS A 263 -6.66 -16.66 4.83
CA LYS A 263 -6.17 -18.04 4.78
C LYS A 263 -5.63 -18.33 3.38
N LYS A 264 -4.39 -18.80 3.30
CA LYS A 264 -3.72 -19.08 2.02
C LYS A 264 -4.51 -20.08 1.18
N GLY A 265 -4.78 -19.72 -0.08
CA GLY A 265 -5.51 -20.55 -1.02
C GLY A 265 -7.02 -20.62 -0.81
N SER A 266 -7.58 -19.89 0.17
CA SER A 266 -9.03 -19.78 0.37
C SER A 266 -9.59 -18.52 -0.28
N THR A 267 -10.75 -18.65 -0.91
CA THR A 267 -11.60 -17.53 -1.33
C THR A 267 -12.90 -17.46 -0.53
N GLU A 268 -13.01 -18.27 0.53
CA GLU A 268 -14.15 -18.21 1.44
C GLU A 268 -14.08 -16.91 2.25
N ALA A 269 -15.15 -16.15 2.17
CA ALA A 269 -15.29 -14.91 2.91
C ALA A 269 -15.35 -15.17 4.43
N ALA A 270 -14.44 -14.53 5.17
CA ALA A 270 -14.38 -14.58 6.62
C ALA A 270 -14.53 -13.15 7.17
N TYR A 271 -15.74 -12.82 7.61
CA TYR A 271 -16.07 -11.51 8.20
C TYR A 271 -16.71 -11.69 9.57
N ASN A 272 -16.26 -10.92 10.56
CA ASN A 272 -16.78 -10.96 11.93
C ASN A 272 -16.69 -12.37 12.54
N VAL A 273 -15.61 -13.10 12.21
CA VAL A 273 -15.36 -14.46 12.69
C VAL A 273 -14.04 -14.49 13.43
N ASP A 274 -14.01 -15.19 14.57
CA ASP A 274 -12.75 -15.47 15.24
C ASP A 274 -11.98 -16.52 14.45
N GLY A 275 -10.72 -16.23 14.17
CA GLY A 275 -9.85 -17.16 13.49
C GLY A 275 -9.16 -18.14 14.43
N THR A 276 -8.42 -19.07 13.82
CA THR A 276 -7.70 -20.18 14.41
C THR A 276 -6.19 -20.07 14.14
N ASP A 277 -5.43 -21.04 14.62
CA ASP A 277 -4.00 -21.20 14.34
C ASP A 277 -3.67 -21.63 12.91
N LYS A 278 -4.69 -21.78 12.05
CA LYS A 278 -4.57 -22.16 10.63
C LYS A 278 -5.09 -21.10 9.66
N ASP A 279 -5.59 -19.99 10.18
CA ASP A 279 -6.08 -18.84 9.42
C ASP A 279 -5.65 -17.54 10.13
N SER A 280 -6.52 -16.55 10.39
CA SER A 280 -6.13 -15.33 11.11
C SER A 280 -4.96 -14.58 10.46
N PHE A 281 -4.92 -14.56 9.12
CA PHE A 281 -3.86 -13.94 8.35
C PHE A 281 -2.49 -14.64 8.45
N LEU A 282 -2.41 -15.86 9.00
CA LEU A 282 -1.13 -16.53 9.26
C LEU A 282 -0.47 -17.07 7.97
N LYS A 283 0.83 -16.79 7.84
CA LYS A 283 1.77 -17.40 6.89
C LYS A 283 2.32 -18.69 7.48
N LEU A 284 1.54 -19.77 7.41
CA LEU A 284 1.86 -21.05 8.05
C LEU A 284 3.23 -21.63 7.66
N GLU A 285 3.73 -21.34 6.45
CA GLU A 285 5.04 -21.79 6.00
C GLU A 285 6.21 -21.22 6.81
N VAL A 286 6.01 -20.09 7.52
CA VAL A 286 7.04 -19.43 8.33
C VAL A 286 7.40 -20.32 9.52
N LYS A 287 6.42 -21.04 10.05
CA LYS A 287 6.60 -22.00 11.14
C LYS A 287 7.70 -23.00 10.80
N ASP A 288 7.57 -23.68 9.67
CA ASP A 288 8.47 -24.77 9.29
C ASP A 288 9.78 -24.26 8.66
N LYS A 289 9.71 -23.17 7.89
CA LYS A 289 10.86 -22.65 7.13
C LYS A 289 11.77 -21.73 7.95
N PHE A 290 11.27 -21.15 9.03
CA PHE A 290 12.00 -20.12 9.77
C PHE A 290 11.99 -20.37 11.27
N CYS A 291 10.82 -20.53 11.90
CA CYS A 291 10.73 -20.70 13.35
C CYS A 291 11.37 -22.02 13.82
N ALA A 292 11.14 -23.11 13.07
CA ALA A 292 11.66 -24.44 13.37
C ALA A 292 13.20 -24.52 13.39
N VAL A 293 13.87 -23.60 12.71
CA VAL A 293 15.33 -23.48 12.71
C VAL A 293 15.87 -23.29 14.12
N CYS A 294 15.18 -22.49 14.93
CA CYS A 294 15.59 -22.21 16.30
C CYS A 294 14.82 -23.06 17.31
N HIS A 295 13.51 -23.22 17.11
CA HIS A 295 12.61 -23.79 18.11
C HIS A 295 12.39 -25.31 18.01
N GLY A 296 12.79 -25.94 16.89
CA GLY A 296 12.70 -27.39 16.70
C GLY A 296 11.29 -27.94 17.00
N ASP A 297 11.21 -28.97 17.83
CA ASP A 297 9.94 -29.65 18.16
C ASP A 297 8.94 -28.78 18.91
N THR A 298 9.37 -27.69 19.54
CA THR A 298 8.47 -26.77 20.28
C THR A 298 7.74 -25.78 19.38
N THR A 299 8.13 -25.71 18.11
CA THR A 299 7.68 -24.67 17.16
C THR A 299 6.17 -24.63 16.99
N GLU A 300 5.51 -25.79 16.89
CA GLU A 300 4.06 -25.89 16.73
C GLU A 300 3.34 -25.15 17.85
N GLU A 301 3.67 -25.49 19.09
CA GLU A 301 2.99 -24.95 20.25
C GLU A 301 3.27 -23.45 20.41
N LEU A 302 4.54 -23.04 20.22
CA LEU A 302 4.95 -21.65 20.33
C LEU A 302 4.28 -20.75 19.28
N PHE A 303 4.12 -21.26 18.06
CA PHE A 303 3.49 -20.53 16.97
C PHE A 303 1.98 -20.39 17.20
N SER A 304 1.28 -21.51 17.43
CA SER A 304 -0.19 -21.50 17.59
C SER A 304 -0.66 -20.74 18.84
N LYS A 305 0.14 -20.73 19.92
CA LYS A 305 -0.21 -20.09 21.19
C LYS A 305 0.53 -18.77 21.44
N TYR A 306 1.13 -18.16 20.42
CA TYR A 306 1.98 -16.98 20.59
C TYR A 306 1.27 -15.82 21.30
N HIS A 307 0.01 -15.57 20.94
CA HIS A 307 -0.82 -14.52 21.55
C HIS A 307 -1.69 -15.00 22.72
N ASP A 308 -1.65 -16.29 23.08
CA ASP A 308 -2.45 -16.83 24.17
C ASP A 308 -1.89 -16.34 25.52
N LYS A 309 -2.70 -15.57 26.25
CA LYS A 309 -2.33 -15.02 27.55
C LYS A 309 -2.14 -16.10 28.61
N ALA A 310 -3.04 -17.08 28.69
CA ALA A 310 -2.98 -18.15 29.67
C ALA A 310 -1.75 -19.05 29.45
N TYR A 311 -1.43 -19.36 28.20
CA TYR A 311 -0.23 -20.10 27.83
C TYR A 311 1.04 -19.36 28.25
N ARG A 312 1.13 -18.05 27.98
CA ARG A 312 2.29 -17.23 28.38
C ARG A 312 2.42 -17.14 29.90
N GLU A 313 1.35 -16.80 30.61
CA GLU A 313 1.34 -16.72 32.08
C GLU A 313 1.66 -18.06 32.73
N GLY A 314 1.22 -19.17 32.13
CA GLY A 314 1.54 -20.53 32.56
C GLY A 314 3.02 -20.90 32.38
N ARG A 315 3.67 -20.38 31.33
CA ARG A 315 5.10 -20.59 31.06
C ARG A 315 6.04 -19.68 31.84
N ASN A 316 5.58 -18.52 32.29
CA ASN A 316 6.42 -17.48 32.89
C ASN A 316 6.81 -17.71 34.36
N LYS A 317 6.72 -18.95 34.86
CA LYS A 317 7.24 -19.30 36.18
C LYS A 317 8.73 -19.59 36.07
N GLN A 318 9.53 -18.52 36.10
CA GLN A 318 10.99 -18.54 36.23
C GLN A 318 11.69 -19.56 35.32
N ILE A 319 11.86 -19.21 34.04
CA ILE A 319 12.88 -19.87 33.21
C ILE A 319 14.22 -19.56 33.88
N GLY A 320 14.81 -20.56 34.55
CA GLY A 320 16.12 -20.43 35.18
C GLY A 320 17.20 -20.18 34.13
N GLU A 321 18.33 -19.60 34.54
CA GLU A 321 19.48 -19.37 33.65
C GLU A 321 19.91 -20.65 32.90
N SER A 322 19.77 -21.81 33.55
CA SER A 322 20.03 -23.12 32.96
C SER A 322 19.13 -23.46 31.77
N GLU A 323 17.87 -23.04 31.80
CA GLU A 323 16.90 -23.28 30.72
C GLU A 323 17.09 -22.29 29.57
N VAL A 324 17.45 -21.03 29.86
CA VAL A 324 17.91 -20.07 28.84
C VAL A 324 19.16 -20.60 28.13
N LEU A 325 20.17 -21.05 28.88
CA LEU A 325 21.40 -21.61 28.33
C LEU A 325 21.15 -22.87 27.52
N ARG A 326 20.28 -23.76 27.99
CA ARG A 326 19.85 -24.95 27.24
C ARG A 326 19.19 -24.57 25.93
N ASN A 327 18.28 -23.59 25.93
CA ASN A 327 17.60 -23.13 24.73
C ASN A 327 18.59 -22.49 23.74
N LEU A 328 19.52 -21.66 24.22
CA LEU A 328 20.59 -21.09 23.40
C LEU A 328 21.50 -22.18 22.80
N PHE A 329 21.83 -23.22 23.57
CA PHE A 329 22.62 -24.35 23.09
C PHE A 329 21.88 -25.17 22.02
N ILE A 330 20.59 -25.45 22.22
CA ILE A 330 19.75 -26.13 21.23
C ILE A 330 19.67 -25.29 19.93
N ILE A 331 19.46 -23.98 20.06
CA ILE A 331 19.48 -23.06 18.91
C ILE A 331 20.84 -23.14 18.22
N GLN A 332 21.95 -23.05 18.96
CA GLN A 332 23.29 -23.14 18.40
C GLN A 332 23.53 -24.48 17.67
N GLN A 333 23.10 -25.61 18.24
CA GLN A 333 23.21 -26.92 17.60
C GLN A 333 22.38 -27.00 16.31
N ASN A 334 21.16 -26.49 16.34
CA ASN A 334 20.31 -26.45 15.15
C ASN A 334 20.92 -25.56 14.05
N LEU A 335 21.52 -24.43 14.44
CA LEU A 335 22.23 -23.54 13.54
C LEU A 335 23.54 -24.16 12.98
N GLN A 336 24.28 -24.94 13.76
CA GLN A 336 25.47 -25.66 13.27
C GLN A 336 25.12 -26.70 12.21
N LYS A 337 23.96 -27.36 12.31
CA LYS A 337 23.46 -28.28 11.27
C LYS A 337 23.20 -27.58 9.93
N LEU A 338 23.02 -26.26 9.93
CA LEU A 338 22.89 -25.48 8.70
C LEU A 338 24.24 -25.16 8.05
N GLN A 339 25.35 -25.09 8.81
CA GLN A 339 26.69 -24.83 8.25
C GLN A 339 27.27 -26.02 7.46
N GLY A 340 26.73 -27.22 7.69
CA GLY A 340 27.17 -28.46 7.01
C GLY A 340 26.38 -28.80 5.75
N LYS A 341 25.47 -27.92 5.31
CA LYS A 341 24.70 -28.02 4.05
C LYS A 341 25.05 -26.82 3.17
#